data_AF-A0A2S9F441-F1
#
_entry.id   AF-A0A2S9F441-F1
#
_cell.length_a   1.000
_cell.length_b   1.000
_cell.length_c   1.000
_cell.angle_alpha   90.00
_cell.angle_beta   90.00
_cell.angle_gamma   90.00
#
_symmetry.space_group_name_H-M   'P 1'
#
loop_
_entity.id
_entity.type
_entity.pdbx_description
1 polymer ?
#
loop_
_entity_poly.entity_id
_entity_poly.type
_entity_poly.pdbx_seq_one_letter_code
_entity_poly.pdbx_strand_id
1 'polypeptide(L)' 'MRTFVASRLGAMVLILIALTGVMFLLQNISPLDPVKSQLGAQASQEAVAARREALGLNEPILVQFWNYL' A
#
# COMPACT_ATOMS: atom_id res chain seq x y z
N MET A 1 10.57 33.62 -2.45
CA MET A 1 9.30 32.90 -2.71
C MET A 1 9.52 31.50 -3.32
N ARG A 2 10.30 31.32 -4.39
CA ARG A 2 10.56 29.99 -5.01
C ARG A 2 11.12 28.94 -4.05
N THR A 3 12.09 29.31 -3.21
CA THR A 3 12.70 28.41 -2.21
C THR A 3 11.70 27.97 -1.14
N PHE A 4 10.81 28.88 -0.71
CA PHE A 4 9.76 28.57 0.26
C PHE A 4 8.73 27.59 -0.30
N VAL A 5 8.31 27.77 -1.57
CA VAL A 5 7.42 26.84 -2.27
C VAL A 5 8.09 25.47 -2.45
N ALA A 6 9.37 25.44 -2.84
CA ALA A 6 10.12 24.18 -3.00
C ALA A 6 10.26 23.42 -1.67
N SER A 7 10.58 24.09 -0.56
CA SER A 7 10.64 23.46 0.76
C SER A 7 9.29 22.93 1.23
N ARG A 8 8.20 23.65 0.96
CA ARG A 8 6.83 23.20 1.26
C ARG A 8 6.44 21.97 0.43
N LEU A 9 6.75 21.96 -0.85
CA LEU A 9 6.49 20.81 -1.73
C LEU A 9 7.31 19.58 -1.30
N GLY A 10 8.59 19.76 -0.97
CA GLY A 10 9.43 18.68 -0.44
C GLY A 10 8.89 18.11 0.87
N ALA A 11 8.44 18.97 1.79
CA ALA A 11 7.82 18.55 3.05
C ALA A 11 6.49 17.80 2.81
N MET A 12 5.65 18.25 1.87
CA MET A 12 4.42 17.54 1.50
C MET A 12 4.71 16.14 0.98
N VAL A 13 5.66 16.00 0.04
CA VAL A 13 6.05 14.70 -0.51
C VAL A 13 6.57 13.77 0.59
N LEU A 14 7.43 14.27 1.48
CA LEU A 14 7.92 13.51 2.64
C LEU A 14 6.80 13.02 3.56
N ILE A 15 5.83 13.88 3.86
CA ILE A 15 4.67 13.52 4.70
C ILE A 15 3.82 12.44 4.01
N LEU A 16 3.58 12.56 2.70
CA LEU A 16 2.83 11.55 1.95
C LEU A 16 3.57 10.20 1.95
N ILE A 17 4.88 10.19 1.73
CA ILE A 17 5.71 8.97 1.80
C ILE A 17 5.65 8.37 3.22
N ALA A 18 5.75 9.20 4.27
CA ALA A 18 5.66 8.72 5.64
C ALA A 18 4.29 8.11 5.96
N LEU A 19 3.19 8.78 5.56
CA LEU A 19 1.82 8.29 5.77
C LEU A 19 1.56 6.98 5.03
N THR A 20 1.95 6.90 3.76
CA THR A 20 1.81 5.67 2.97
C THR A 20 2.65 4.53 3.57
N GLY A 21 3.86 4.81 4.04
CA GLY A 21 4.70 3.82 4.73
C GLY A 21 4.07 3.32 6.04
N VAL A 22 3.48 4.21 6.84
CA VAL A 22 2.74 3.84 8.06
C VAL A 22 1.53 2.98 7.69
N MET A 23 0.78 3.34 6.65
CA MET A 23 -0.39 2.57 6.22
C MET A 23 0.00 1.16 5.75
N PHE A 24 1.13 1.02 5.04
CA PHE A 24 1.71 -0.26 4.65
C PHE A 24 2.13 -1.10 5.85
N LEU A 25 2.80 -0.50 6.84
CA LEU A 25 3.17 -1.19 8.08
C LEU A 25 1.95 -1.69 8.84
N LEU A 26 0.90 -0.87 8.94
CA LEU A 26 -0.36 -1.24 9.57
C LEU A 26 -1.05 -2.38 8.81
N GLN A 27 -1.05 -2.38 7.48
CA GLN A 27 -1.58 -3.49 6.67
C GLN A 27 -0.78 -4.78 6.86
N ASN A 28 0.55 -4.69 6.94
CA ASN A 28 1.40 -5.86 7.13
C ASN A 28 1.25 -6.50 8.52
N ILE A 29 1.01 -5.68 9.55
CA ILE A 29 0.76 -6.16 10.92
C ILE A 29 -0.70 -6.60 11.09
N SER A 30 -1.62 -6.10 10.26
CA SER A 30 -3.03 -6.46 10.32
C SER A 30 -3.23 -7.95 10.00
N PRO A 31 -3.91 -8.71 10.88
CA PRO A 31 -4.24 -10.11 10.61
C PRO A 31 -5.35 -10.26 9.56
N LEU A 32 -6.01 -9.17 9.16
CA LEU A 32 -7.03 -9.18 8.11
C LEU A 32 -6.36 -9.17 6.72
N ASP A 33 -6.62 -10.22 5.96
CA ASP A 33 -6.27 -10.28 4.55
C ASP A 33 -7.17 -9.31 3.74
N PRO A 34 -6.60 -8.23 3.18
CA PRO A 34 -7.38 -7.22 2.45
C PRO A 34 -8.07 -7.80 1.22
N VAL A 35 -7.56 -8.90 0.66
CA VAL A 35 -8.20 -9.58 -0.47
C VAL A 35 -9.44 -10.33 -0.02
N LYS A 36 -9.42 -10.93 1.19
CA LYS A 36 -10.61 -11.57 1.77
C LYS A 36 -11.64 -10.55 2.26
N SER A 37 -11.22 -9.36 2.71
CA SER A 37 -12.16 -8.29 3.07
C SER A 37 -12.85 -7.68 1.84
N GLN A 38 -12.15 -7.56 0.70
CA GLN A 38 -12.74 -7.08 -0.55
C GLN A 38 -13.61 -8.13 -1.27
N LEU A 39 -13.19 -9.39 -1.33
CA LEU A 39 -13.95 -10.45 -2.01
C LEU A 39 -15.08 -11.03 -1.14
N GLY A 40 -15.09 -10.73 0.15
CA GLY A 40 -16.05 -11.27 1.12
C GLY A 40 -15.68 -12.67 1.60
N ALA A 41 -16.30 -13.10 2.71
CA ALA A 41 -16.00 -14.36 3.39
C ALA A 41 -16.26 -15.63 2.55
N GLN A 42 -17.03 -15.52 1.46
CA GLN A 42 -17.40 -16.61 0.56
C GLN A 42 -16.46 -16.79 -0.65
N ALA A 43 -15.42 -15.97 -0.78
CA ALA A 43 -14.49 -16.04 -1.89
C ALA A 43 -13.75 -17.39 -1.91
N SER A 44 -13.76 -18.08 -3.06
CA SER A 44 -12.97 -19.30 -3.23
C SER A 44 -11.48 -19.01 -3.06
N GLN A 45 -10.72 -19.98 -2.53
CA GLN A 45 -9.28 -19.81 -2.32
C GLN A 45 -8.54 -19.46 -3.63
N GLU A 46 -9.00 -20.02 -4.76
CA GLU A 46 -8.47 -19.68 -6.10
C GLU A 46 -8.73 -18.21 -6.48
N ALA A 47 -9.93 -17.68 -6.21
CA ALA A 47 -10.23 -16.27 -6.49
C ALA A 47 -9.38 -15.33 -5.63
N VAL A 48 -9.12 -15.70 -4.36
CA VAL A 48 -8.23 -14.95 -3.47
C VAL A 48 -6.78 -15.00 -3.98
N ALA A 49 -6.28 -16.18 -4.38
CA ALA A 49 -4.92 -16.33 -4.90
C ALA A 49 -4.72 -15.54 -6.20
N ALA A 50 -5.64 -15.67 -7.16
CA ALA A 50 -5.60 -14.92 -8.42
C ALA A 50 -5.64 -13.41 -8.19
N ARG A 51 -6.42 -12.93 -7.21
CA ARG A 51 -6.43 -11.51 -6.85
C ARG A 51 -5.19 -11.05 -6.12
N ARG A 52 -4.58 -11.85 -5.24
CA ARG A 52 -3.29 -11.52 -4.60
C ARG A 52 -2.19 -11.37 -5.64
N GLU A 53 -2.15 -12.26 -6.62
CA GLU A 53 -1.18 -12.21 -7.71
C GLU A 53 -1.41 -11.00 -8.62
N ALA A 54 -2.65 -10.73 -9.02
CA ALA A 54 -3.00 -9.55 -9.82
C ALA A 54 -2.71 -8.21 -9.12
N LEU A 55 -2.76 -8.20 -7.77
CA LEU A 55 -2.45 -7.03 -6.95
C LEU A 55 -0.95 -6.94 -6.58
N GLY A 56 -0.10 -7.87 -7.04
CA GLY A 56 1.33 -7.87 -6.71
C GLY A 56 1.62 -8.08 -5.22
N LEU A 57 0.65 -8.58 -4.44
CA LEU A 57 0.80 -8.76 -2.99
C LEU A 57 1.80 -9.87 -2.61
N ASN A 58 2.31 -10.60 -3.60
CA ASN A 58 3.37 -11.60 -3.46
C ASN A 58 4.78 -10.99 -3.59
N GLU A 59 4.89 -9.73 -4.01
CA GLU A 59 6.18 -9.04 -4.18
C GLU A 59 6.75 -8.56 -2.84
N PRO A 60 8.05 -8.27 -2.74
CA PRO A 60 8.63 -7.67 -1.53
C PRO A 60 7.92 -6.36 -1.17
N ILE A 61 7.75 -6.07 0.13
CA ILE A 61 7.07 -4.85 0.63
C ILE A 61 7.62 -3.56 0.00
N LEU A 62 8.92 -3.48 -0.24
CA LEU A 62 9.55 -2.33 -0.91
C LEU A 62 9.07 -2.17 -2.36
N VAL A 63 8.85 -3.27 -3.08
CA VAL A 63 8.32 -3.25 -4.46
C VAL A 63 6.84 -2.88 -4.46
N GLN A 64 6.04 -3.45 -3.55
CA GLN A 64 4.63 -3.07 -3.38
C GLN A 64 4.48 -1.60 -3.03
N PHE A 65 5.36 -1.07 -2.17
CA PHE A 65 5.36 0.34 -1.79
C PHE A 65 5.67 1.26 -2.98
N TRP A 66 6.68 0.91 -3.80
CA TRP A 66 7.00 1.67 -5.01
C TRP A 66 5.94 1.57 -6.09
N ASN A 67 5.24 0.43 -6.22
CA ASN A 67 4.12 0.28 -7.15
C ASN A 67 2.88 1.07 -6.70
N TYR A 68 2.75 1.37 -5.41
CA TYR A 68 1.64 2.14 -4.85
C TYR A 68 1.83 3.67 -4.91
N LEU A 69 3.08 4.13 -4.80
CA LEU A 69 3.48 5.54 -4.79
C LEU A 69 3.34 6.20 -6.17
#